data_AF-D5PD64-F1
#
_entry.id   AF-D5PD64-F1
#
_cell.length_a   1.000
_cell.length_b   1.000
_cell.length_c   1.000
_cell.angle_alpha   90.00
_cell.angle_beta   90.00
_cell.angle_gamma   90.00
#
_symmetry.space_group_name_H-M   'P 1'
#
loop_
_entity.id
_entity.type
_entity.pdbx_description
1 polymer ?
#
loop_
_entity_poly.entity_id
_entity_poly.type
_entity_poly.pdbx_seq_one_letter_code
_entity_poly.pdbx_strand_id
1 'polypeptide(L)'
;MWFGEPDPEASGIALLRCVGGRDLGIGLGLAANATADSLWLKVGIVADAVDAAATLLASPRMPRKSALIGVIGGAAYAAIGILLLLTGRQQTWDRLSVAPAQPPIRPA
;
A
#
# COMPACT_ATOMS: atom_id res chain seq x y z
N MET A 1 -21.08 -17.68 17.15
CA MET A 1 -20.58 -17.19 15.85
C MET A 1 -19.94 -18.37 15.15
N TRP A 2 -20.61 -18.92 14.13
CA TRP A 2 -20.25 -20.18 13.48
C TRP A 2 -20.10 -19.97 11.96
N PHE A 3 -19.24 -20.78 11.34
CA PHE A 3 -19.05 -20.89 9.89
C PHE A 3 -20.37 -21.26 9.19
N GLY A 4 -21.07 -20.29 8.59
CA GLY A 4 -22.18 -20.62 7.69
C GLY A 4 -23.14 -19.47 7.41
N GLU A 5 -23.49 -18.68 8.43
CA GLU A 5 -24.46 -17.59 8.23
C GLU A 5 -23.73 -16.28 7.90
N PRO A 6 -24.01 -15.66 6.74
CA PRO A 6 -23.45 -14.35 6.42
C PRO A 6 -24.11 -13.30 7.33
N ASP A 7 -23.43 -12.99 8.43
CA ASP A 7 -23.73 -11.83 9.28
C ASP A 7 -22.94 -10.62 8.73
N PRO A 8 -23.62 -9.65 8.07
CA PRO A 8 -22.95 -8.50 7.45
C PRO A 8 -22.30 -7.58 8.48
N GLU A 9 -22.86 -7.47 9.69
CA GLU A 9 -22.39 -6.58 10.74
C GLU A 9 -21.12 -7.14 11.38
N ALA A 10 -21.14 -8.41 11.74
CA ALA A 10 -19.97 -9.17 12.15
C ALA A 10 -18.83 -9.13 11.12
N SER A 11 -19.16 -9.37 9.86
CA SER A 11 -18.21 -9.37 8.75
C SER A 11 -17.62 -7.96 8.54
N GLY A 12 -18.44 -6.93 8.66
CA GLY A 12 -18.02 -5.53 8.60
C GLY A 12 -17.09 -5.13 9.74
N ILE A 13 -17.37 -5.56 10.98
CA ILE A 13 -16.52 -5.31 12.14
C ILE A 13 -15.18 -6.06 11.99
N ALA A 14 -15.20 -7.30 11.51
CA ALA A 14 -13.99 -8.06 11.23
C ALA A 14 -13.14 -7.38 10.13
N LEU A 15 -13.78 -6.94 9.03
CA LEU A 15 -13.14 -6.16 7.97
C LEU A 15 -12.53 -4.87 8.52
N LEU A 16 -13.27 -4.11 9.33
CA LEU A 16 -12.79 -2.86 9.91
C LEU A 16 -11.56 -3.07 10.80
N ARG A 17 -11.55 -4.15 11.59
CA ARG A 17 -10.40 -4.48 12.46
C ARG A 17 -9.21 -4.98 11.67
N CYS A 18 -9.43 -5.87 10.71
CA CYS A 18 -8.36 -6.51 9.95
C CYS A 18 -7.76 -5.58 8.89
N VAL A 19 -8.60 -4.93 8.08
CA VAL A 19 -8.15 -4.01 7.02
C VAL A 19 -7.84 -2.64 7.61
N GLY A 20 -8.80 -2.02 8.31
CA GLY A 20 -8.60 -0.68 8.89
C GLY A 20 -7.47 -0.63 9.93
N GLY A 21 -7.36 -1.64 10.80
CA GLY A 21 -6.26 -1.73 11.77
C GLY A 21 -4.89 -1.95 11.10
N ARG A 22 -4.84 -2.78 10.04
CA ARG A 22 -3.62 -3.01 9.24
C ARG A 22 -3.18 -1.72 8.55
N ASP A 23 -4.10 -1.01 7.92
CA ASP A 23 -3.79 0.20 7.15
C ASP A 23 -3.27 1.31 8.07
N LEU A 24 -3.81 1.42 9.30
CA LEU A 24 -3.25 2.30 10.33
C LEU A 24 -1.83 1.88 10.71
N GLY A 25 -1.57 0.59 10.92
CA GLY A 25 -0.22 0.09 11.23
C GLY A 25 0.78 0.38 10.11
N ILE A 26 0.39 0.14 8.86
CA ILE A 26 1.20 0.42 7.67
C ILE A 26 1.45 1.93 7.55
N GLY A 27 0.43 2.76 7.72
CA GLY A 27 0.53 4.22 7.67
C GLY A 27 1.46 4.77 8.76
N LEU A 28 1.36 4.28 9.99
CA LEU A 28 2.25 4.65 11.08
C LEU A 28 3.69 4.20 10.81
N GLY A 29 3.90 2.99 10.30
CA GLY A 29 5.21 2.51 9.90
C GLY A 29 5.83 3.36 8.79
N LEU A 30 5.02 3.78 7.81
CA LEU A 30 5.44 4.70 6.75
C LEU A 30 5.76 6.09 7.29
N ALA A 31 4.97 6.61 8.23
CA ALA A 31 5.24 7.90 8.86
C ALA A 31 6.54 7.87 9.69
N ALA A 32 6.83 6.75 10.37
CA ALA A 32 8.06 6.56 11.12
C ALA A 32 9.31 6.40 10.23
N ASN A 33 9.14 5.90 9.00
CA ASN A 33 10.19 5.79 8.00
C ASN A 33 9.71 6.28 6.64
N ALA A 34 9.55 7.60 6.52
CA ALA A 34 9.01 8.28 5.35
C ALA A 34 10.04 8.40 4.22
N THR A 35 10.53 7.25 3.76
CA THR A 35 11.42 7.13 2.59
C THR A 35 10.67 6.46 1.45
N ALA A 36 10.96 6.88 0.22
CA ALA A 36 10.27 6.33 -0.95
C ALA A 36 10.56 4.83 -1.17
N ASP A 37 11.66 4.30 -0.63
CA ASP A 37 11.99 2.87 -0.72
C ASP A 37 11.62 2.08 0.56
N SER A 38 10.86 2.71 1.46
CA SER A 38 10.42 2.13 2.73
C SER A 38 9.69 0.81 2.52
N LEU A 39 10.02 -0.18 3.35
CA LEU A 39 9.32 -1.46 3.38
C LEU A 39 7.82 -1.26 3.64
N TRP A 40 7.46 -0.28 4.47
CA TRP A 40 6.07 0.04 4.79
C TRP A 40 5.27 0.51 3.57
N LEU A 41 5.89 1.30 2.69
CA LEU A 41 5.25 1.71 1.43
C LEU A 41 4.98 0.49 0.53
N LYS A 42 5.96 -0.40 0.40
CA LYS A 42 5.84 -1.63 -0.41
C LYS A 42 4.76 -2.56 0.14
N VAL A 43 4.73 -2.74 1.45
CA VAL A 43 3.71 -3.55 2.13
C VAL A 43 2.32 -2.93 1.94
N GLY A 44 2.19 -1.61 2.02
CA GLY A 44 0.94 -0.89 1.72
C GLY A 44 0.43 -1.14 0.30
N ILE A 45 1.29 -0.98 -0.70
CA ILE A 45 0.94 -1.25 -2.11
C ILE A 45 0.43 -2.69 -2.30
N VAL A 46 1.12 -3.67 -1.70
CA VAL A 46 0.73 -5.08 -1.79
C VAL A 46 -0.62 -5.30 -1.11
N ALA A 47 -0.84 -4.70 0.06
CA ALA A 47 -2.10 -4.79 0.77
C ALA A 47 -3.27 -4.24 -0.05
N ASP A 48 -3.12 -3.05 -0.63
CA ASP A 48 -4.14 -2.41 -1.48
C ASP A 48 -4.46 -3.24 -2.73
N ALA A 49 -3.42 -3.82 -3.36
CA ALA A 49 -3.59 -4.68 -4.53
C ALA A 49 -4.32 -5.99 -4.18
N VAL A 50 -3.98 -6.60 -3.04
CA VAL A 50 -4.65 -7.81 -2.54
C VAL A 50 -6.10 -7.53 -2.20
N ASP A 51 -6.40 -6.39 -1.57
CA ASP A 51 -7.77 -6.00 -1.24
C ASP A 51 -8.62 -5.74 -2.49
N ALA A 52 -8.05 -5.09 -3.51
CA ALA A 52 -8.72 -4.91 -4.80
C ALA A 52 -9.01 -6.26 -5.48
N ALA A 53 -8.04 -7.19 -5.49
CA ALA A 53 -8.20 -8.51 -6.06
C ALA A 53 -9.24 -9.35 -5.29
N ALA A 54 -9.17 -9.35 -3.96
CA ALA A 54 -10.12 -10.04 -3.10
C ALA A 54 -11.54 -9.49 -3.27
N THR A 55 -11.70 -8.16 -3.34
CA THR A 55 -12.99 -7.51 -3.62
C THR A 55 -13.51 -7.89 -5.00
N LEU A 56 -12.65 -7.93 -6.02
CA LEU A 56 -13.04 -8.33 -7.37
C LEU A 56 -13.53 -9.79 -7.41
N LEU A 57 -12.81 -10.71 -6.76
CA LEU A 57 -13.19 -12.11 -6.64
C LEU A 57 -14.50 -12.31 -5.85
N ALA A 58 -14.73 -11.49 -4.82
CA ALA A 58 -15.95 -11.51 -4.02
C ALA A 58 -17.12 -10.76 -4.66
N SER A 59 -16.86 -9.92 -5.66
CA SER A 59 -17.85 -9.01 -6.28
C SER A 59 -19.15 -9.67 -6.74
N PRO A 60 -19.21 -10.94 -7.21
CA PRO A 60 -20.47 -11.57 -7.60
C PRO A 60 -21.46 -11.75 -6.43
N ARG A 61 -20.99 -11.70 -5.18
CA ARG A 61 -21.79 -11.85 -3.95
C ARG A 61 -22.01 -10.53 -3.22
N MET A 62 -21.59 -9.40 -3.80
CA MET A 62 -21.66 -8.08 -3.17
C MET A 62 -22.64 -7.16 -3.89
N PRO A 63 -23.22 -6.16 -3.19
CA PRO A 63 -23.87 -5.05 -3.85
C PRO A 63 -22.90 -4.37 -4.82
N ARG A 64 -23.36 -4.11 -6.04
CA ARG A 64 -22.52 -3.59 -7.13
C ARG A 64 -21.76 -2.31 -6.75
N LYS A 65 -22.38 -1.44 -5.95
CA LYS A 65 -21.76 -0.21 -5.42
C LYS A 65 -20.58 -0.53 -4.48
N SER A 66 -20.74 -1.47 -3.55
CA SER A 66 -19.70 -1.86 -2.60
C SER A 66 -18.51 -2.53 -3.30
N ALA A 67 -18.79 -3.40 -4.28
CA ALA A 67 -17.73 -4.01 -5.09
C ALA A 67 -16.95 -2.95 -5.89
N LEU A 68 -17.64 -2.00 -6.51
CA LEU A 68 -17.01 -0.89 -7.24
C LEU A 68 -16.13 -0.03 -6.32
N ILE A 69 -16.64 0.33 -5.13
CA ILE A 69 -15.89 1.15 -4.17
C ILE A 69 -14.62 0.41 -3.72
N GLY A 70 -14.70 -0.86 -3.36
CA GLY A 70 -13.54 -1.61 -2.88
C GLY A 70 -12.49 -1.87 -3.98
N VAL A 71 -12.92 -2.22 -5.20
CA VAL A 71 -12.00 -2.43 -6.32
C VAL A 71 -11.33 -1.12 -6.74
N ILE A 72 -12.10 -0.05 -6.93
CA ILE A 72 -11.55 1.25 -7.33
C ILE A 72 -10.65 1.81 -6.23
N GLY A 73 -11.09 1.73 -4.97
CA GLY A 73 -10.31 2.18 -3.82
C GLY A 73 -8.95 1.48 -3.74
N GLY A 74 -8.93 0.16 -3.66
CA GLY A 74 -7.68 -0.61 -3.58
C GLY A 74 -6.79 -0.39 -4.80
N ALA A 75 -7.34 -0.37 -6.02
CA ALA A 75 -6.56 -0.13 -7.22
C ALA A 75 -5.95 1.30 -7.25
N ALA A 76 -6.71 2.31 -6.84
CA ALA A 76 -6.24 3.69 -6.81
C ALA A 76 -5.12 3.89 -5.78
N TYR A 77 -5.26 3.36 -4.57
CA TYR A 77 -4.22 3.48 -3.54
C TYR A 77 -2.95 2.70 -3.90
N ALA A 78 -3.08 1.50 -4.47
CA ALA A 78 -1.93 0.77 -5.01
C ALA A 78 -1.20 1.57 -6.10
N ALA A 79 -1.94 2.20 -7.02
CA ALA A 79 -1.36 3.03 -8.08
C ALA A 79 -0.64 4.26 -7.53
N ILE A 80 -1.22 4.94 -6.54
CA ILE A 80 -0.58 6.08 -5.86
C ILE A 80 0.71 5.63 -5.18
N GLY A 81 0.70 4.52 -4.44
CA GLY A 81 1.89 4.00 -3.78
C GLY A 81 3.00 3.64 -4.78
N ILE A 82 2.66 3.00 -5.90
CA ILE A 82 3.62 2.71 -6.98
C ILE A 82 4.22 4.00 -7.55
N LEU A 83 3.40 5.02 -7.79
CA LEU A 83 3.87 6.31 -8.29
C LEU A 83 4.86 6.96 -7.32
N LEU A 84 4.58 6.95 -6.01
CA LEU A 84 5.48 7.45 -4.98
C LEU A 84 6.81 6.69 -4.96
N LEU A 85 6.77 5.36 -5.05
CA LEU A 85 7.96 4.50 -5.11
C LEU A 85 8.83 4.82 -6.33
N LEU A 86 8.22 4.94 -7.52
CA LEU A 86 8.93 5.25 -8.76
C LEU A 86 9.53 6.66 -8.74
N THR A 87 8.77 7.64 -8.27
CA THR A 87 9.21 9.04 -8.20
C THR A 87 10.40 9.20 -7.26
N GLY A 88 10.36 8.57 -6.07
CA GLY A 88 11.48 8.65 -5.15
C GLY A 88 12.71 7.84 -5.59
N ARG A 89 12.53 6.74 -6.34
CA ARG A 89 13.66 6.07 -7.00
C ARG A 89 14.34 7.00 -7.99
N GLN A 90 13.57 7.70 -8.82
CA GLN A 90 14.12 8.63 -9.81
C GLN A 90 14.88 9.78 -9.14
N GLN A 91 14.31 10.40 -8.10
CA GLN A 91 15.00 11.42 -7.30
C GLN A 91 16.32 10.91 -6.68
N THR A 92 16.36 9.65 -6.26
CA THR A 92 17.58 9.03 -5.70
C THR A 92 18.65 8.89 -6.79
N TRP A 93 18.26 8.43 -7.98
CA TRP A 93 19.17 8.31 -9.12
C TRP A 93 19.73 9.67 -9.56
N ASP A 94 18.88 10.69 -9.65
CA ASP A 94 19.29 12.04 -10.03
C ASP A 94 20.29 12.65 -9.03
N ARG A 95 20.13 12.36 -7.73
CA ARG A 95 21.11 12.79 -6.72
C ARG A 95 22.47 12.10 -6.89
N LEU A 96 22.48 10.82 -7.24
CA LEU A 96 23.71 10.06 -7.43
C LEU A 96 24.45 10.43 -8.72
N SER A 97 23.71 10.78 -9.78
CA SER A 97 24.30 11.19 -11.07
C SER A 97 24.91 12.61 -11.03
N VAL A 98 24.42 13.48 -10.15
CA VAL A 98 24.92 14.86 -9.97
C VAL A 98 26.05 14.95 -8.93
N ALA A 99 26.26 13.92 -8.10
CA ALA A 99 27.32 13.92 -7.10
C ALA A 99 28.71 13.96 -7.79
N PRO A 100 29.52 15.02 -7.59
CA PRO A 100 30.84 15.09 -8.19
C PRO A 100 31.71 13.95 -7.66
N ALA A 101 32.42 13.26 -8.55
CA ALA A 101 33.43 12.28 -8.17
C ALA A 101 34.44 12.97 -7.23
N GLN A 102 34.42 12.58 -5.95
CA GLN A 102 35.41 13.03 -4.97
C GLN A 102 36.79 12.65 -5.54
N PRO A 103 37.70 13.62 -5.78
CA PRO A 103 39.02 13.30 -6.27
C PRO A 103 39.73 12.43 -5.22
N PRO A 104 40.54 11.45 -5.65
CA PRO A 104 41.22 10.56 -4.71
C PRO A 104 42.08 11.39 -3.76
N ILE A 105 41.86 11.20 -2.45
CA ILE A 105 42.67 11.79 -1.39
C ILE A 105 44.10 11.31 -1.61
N ARG A 106 44.99 12.20 -2.08
CA ARG A 106 46.41 11.89 -2.17
C ARG A 106 46.98 11.88 -0.75
N PRO A 107 47.61 10.79 -0.28
CA PRO A 107 48.37 10.84 0.96
C PRO A 107 49.56 11.80 0.80
N ALA A 108 49.84 12.53 1.87
CA ALA A 108 50.91 13.52 1.99
C ALA A 108 52.31 12.88 1.99
#